data_AF-A0A2N1PXK2-F1
#
_entry.id   AF-A0A2N1PXK2-F1
#
_cell.length_a   1.000
_cell.length_b   1.000
_cell.length_c   1.000
_cell.angle_alpha   90.00
_cell.angle_beta   90.00
_cell.angle_gamma   90.00
#
_symmetry.space_group_name_H-M   'P 1'
#
loop_
_entity.id
_entity.type
_entity.pdbx_description
1 polymer ?
#
loop_
_entity_poly.entity_id
_entity_poly.type
_entity_poly.pdbx_seq_one_letter_code
_entity_poly.pdbx_strand_id
1 'polypeptide(L)'
;MAHMKDAKQNKYIIYRKNRTAYEELMADETIFSLGNGVLGTRGHFTEGYGMHDYPQTLMNGFYDLYTYKYEENYKQFPQMGQTIVNLPDASYIKIELDDGVLDMSLAALTELERSLDMSSGTTYRKATYLTKSGYEMVIEESKIVPYHERMIVTKLKITSKNYQGKIKFSSYVRMPLSKKAHPLDPRLPHARKHLSLDEIHAHQNYAYLTAMTSYSSLRMRVMMTHDITLDYRCEA
;
A
#
# COMPACT_ATOMS: atom_id res chain seq x y z
N MET A 1 -3.10 -0.79 -23.83
CA MET A 1 -4.00 0.19 -24.46
C MET A 1 -5.36 -0.38 -24.88
N ALA A 2 -5.52 -1.69 -25.13
CA ALA A 2 -6.82 -2.30 -25.48
C ALA A 2 -7.83 -2.37 -24.30
N HIS A 3 -7.37 -2.40 -23.03
CA HIS A 3 -8.26 -2.58 -21.88
C HIS A 3 -9.18 -1.39 -21.54
N MET A 4 -8.86 -0.15 -21.97
CA MET A 4 -9.53 1.04 -21.43
C MET A 4 -10.72 1.53 -22.26
N LYS A 5 -10.79 1.21 -23.56
CA LYS A 5 -11.91 1.66 -24.41
C LYS A 5 -13.22 0.91 -24.11
N ASP A 6 -13.13 -0.34 -23.65
CA ASP A 6 -14.28 -1.20 -23.36
C ASP A 6 -14.70 -1.19 -21.88
N ALA A 7 -13.91 -0.56 -21.01
CA ALA A 7 -14.14 -0.52 -19.56
C ALA A 7 -15.46 0.16 -19.16
N LYS A 8 -15.95 1.14 -19.95
CA LYS A 8 -17.18 1.88 -19.63
C LYS A 8 -18.47 1.09 -19.87
N GLN A 9 -18.43 -0.02 -20.60
CA GLN A 9 -19.60 -0.84 -20.93
C GLN A 9 -19.55 -2.26 -20.36
N ASN A 10 -18.42 -2.66 -19.77
CA ASN A 10 -18.27 -3.97 -19.17
C ASN A 10 -18.78 -3.97 -17.70
N LYS A 11 -19.85 -4.71 -17.45
CA LYS A 11 -20.45 -4.86 -16.10
C LYS A 11 -19.51 -5.43 -15.03
N TYR A 12 -18.38 -6.02 -15.43
CA TYR A 12 -17.37 -6.57 -14.52
C TYR A 12 -16.23 -5.59 -14.21
N ILE A 13 -16.25 -4.39 -14.79
CA ILE A 13 -15.20 -3.40 -14.59
C ILE A 13 -15.74 -2.23 -13.77
N ILE A 14 -15.16 -2.03 -12.58
CA ILE A 14 -15.34 -0.79 -11.84
C ILE A 14 -14.35 0.21 -12.42
N TYR A 15 -14.83 1.36 -12.91
CA TYR A 15 -13.99 2.41 -13.47
C TYR A 15 -14.25 3.74 -12.77
N ARG A 16 -13.19 4.46 -12.41
CA ARG A 16 -13.25 5.82 -11.84
C ARG A 16 -12.22 6.72 -12.53
N LYS A 17 -12.60 7.98 -12.76
CA LYS A 17 -11.76 8.99 -13.42
C LYS A 17 -11.81 10.32 -12.68
N ASN A 18 -10.67 11.03 -12.68
CA ASN A 18 -10.46 12.39 -12.18
C ASN A 18 -10.90 12.61 -10.72
N ARG A 19 -10.68 11.60 -9.87
CA ARG A 19 -10.82 11.70 -8.41
C ARG A 19 -9.45 11.91 -7.79
N THR A 20 -8.99 13.17 -7.76
CA THR A 20 -7.60 13.52 -7.41
C THR A 20 -7.47 14.12 -6.01
N ALA A 21 -8.58 14.44 -5.34
CA ALA A 21 -8.56 14.90 -3.95
C ALA A 21 -8.18 13.77 -3.00
N TYR A 22 -7.40 14.07 -1.97
CA TYR A 22 -6.81 13.08 -1.06
C TYR A 22 -7.86 12.17 -0.40
N GLU A 23 -8.98 12.74 0.07
CA GLU A 23 -10.06 11.99 0.71
C GLU A 23 -10.71 10.98 -0.25
N GLU A 24 -10.78 11.34 -1.53
CA GLU A 24 -11.30 10.44 -2.57
C GLU A 24 -10.33 9.28 -2.85
N LEU A 25 -9.02 9.56 -2.83
CA LEU A 25 -7.99 8.53 -2.96
C LEU A 25 -8.08 7.52 -1.82
N MET A 26 -8.21 8.00 -0.57
CA MET A 26 -8.37 7.13 0.61
C MET A 26 -9.62 6.25 0.55
N ALA A 27 -10.75 6.78 0.06
CA ALA A 27 -11.95 5.97 -0.16
C ALA A 27 -11.73 4.92 -1.26
N ASP A 28 -11.05 5.31 -2.33
CA ASP A 28 -10.79 4.46 -3.47
C ASP A 28 -9.77 3.34 -3.19
N GLU A 29 -8.81 3.55 -2.29
CA GLU A 29 -7.93 2.47 -1.80
C GLU A 29 -8.74 1.23 -1.40
N THR A 30 -9.89 1.43 -0.74
CA THR A 30 -10.77 0.33 -0.31
C THR A 30 -11.46 -0.30 -1.51
N ILE A 31 -11.98 0.50 -2.43
CA ILE A 31 -12.76 0.04 -3.58
C ILE A 31 -11.90 -0.73 -4.59
N PHE A 32 -10.64 -0.34 -4.74
CA PHE A 32 -9.65 -1.02 -5.59
C PHE A 32 -8.76 -1.99 -4.80
N SER A 33 -9.21 -2.47 -3.64
CA SER A 33 -8.49 -3.51 -2.90
C SER A 33 -8.49 -4.83 -3.68
N LEU A 34 -7.40 -5.57 -3.54
CA LEU A 34 -7.21 -6.90 -4.13
C LEU A 34 -7.00 -7.92 -3.03
N GLY A 35 -7.42 -9.17 -3.27
CA GLY A 35 -7.14 -10.25 -2.35
C GLY A 35 -7.55 -11.62 -2.88
N ASN A 36 -6.97 -12.67 -2.30
CA ASN A 36 -7.19 -14.07 -2.70
C ASN A 36 -7.70 -14.97 -1.55
N GLY A 37 -8.15 -14.36 -0.45
CA GLY A 37 -8.61 -15.06 0.76
C GLY A 37 -7.50 -15.39 1.78
N VAL A 38 -6.22 -15.34 1.36
CA VAL A 38 -5.06 -15.47 2.25
C VAL A 38 -4.36 -14.12 2.43
N LEU A 39 -4.08 -13.42 1.34
CA LEU A 39 -3.44 -12.11 1.32
C LEU A 39 -4.41 -11.09 0.72
N GLY A 40 -4.44 -9.89 1.28
CA GLY A 40 -5.18 -8.76 0.72
C GLY A 40 -4.39 -7.47 0.84
N THR A 41 -4.45 -6.62 -0.17
CA THR A 41 -3.84 -5.28 -0.15
C THR A 41 -4.86 -4.26 -0.63
N ARG A 42 -4.81 -3.06 -0.04
CA ARG A 42 -5.54 -1.92 -0.56
C ARG A 42 -4.96 -1.44 -1.90
N GLY A 43 -5.77 -0.71 -2.65
CA GLY A 43 -5.42 -0.11 -3.93
C GLY A 43 -4.60 1.19 -3.80
N HIS A 44 -3.68 1.25 -2.84
CA HIS A 44 -2.81 2.42 -2.63
C HIS A 44 -1.75 2.55 -3.74
N PHE A 45 -1.26 3.78 -3.92
CA PHE A 45 -0.29 4.09 -4.96
C PHE A 45 1.10 3.58 -4.56
N THR A 46 1.82 2.96 -5.49
CA THR A 46 3.19 2.46 -5.27
C THR A 46 4.17 3.58 -4.91
N GLU A 47 4.00 4.76 -5.49
CA GLU A 47 4.79 5.97 -5.21
C GLU A 47 4.39 6.70 -3.92
N GLY A 48 3.31 6.24 -3.25
CA GLY A 48 2.71 6.93 -2.12
C GLY A 48 1.99 8.23 -2.51
N TYR A 49 1.52 8.97 -1.52
CA TYR A 49 0.93 10.31 -1.72
C TYR A 49 1.86 11.42 -1.22
N GLY A 50 2.96 11.10 -0.53
CA GLY A 50 3.85 12.11 0.07
C GLY A 50 3.22 12.83 1.26
N MET A 51 2.13 12.30 1.79
CA MET A 51 1.36 12.85 2.91
C MET A 51 1.11 11.76 3.96
N HIS A 52 -0.10 11.68 4.52
CA HIS A 52 -0.47 10.68 5.52
C HIS A 52 -0.74 9.30 4.91
N ASP A 53 0.27 8.71 4.29
CA ASP A 53 0.16 7.40 3.64
C ASP A 53 -0.08 6.29 4.68
N TYR A 54 -1.05 5.42 4.41
CA TYR A 54 -1.32 4.27 5.28
C TYR A 54 -1.63 3.02 4.44
N PRO A 55 -0.63 2.52 3.68
CA PRO A 55 -0.79 1.32 2.89
C PRO A 55 -1.18 0.16 3.80
N GLN A 56 -2.20 -0.60 3.40
CA GLN A 56 -2.69 -1.74 4.17
C GLN A 56 -2.58 -3.02 3.39
N THR A 57 -1.76 -3.93 3.92
CA THR A 57 -1.69 -5.32 3.51
C THR A 57 -2.04 -6.18 4.71
N LEU A 58 -2.94 -7.13 4.54
CA LEU A 58 -3.44 -8.01 5.59
C LEU A 58 -3.27 -9.46 5.18
N MET A 59 -2.97 -10.32 6.14
CA MET A 59 -2.90 -11.77 5.94
C MET A 59 -3.91 -12.47 6.86
N ASN A 60 -4.70 -13.36 6.28
CA ASN A 60 -5.67 -14.16 7.02
C ASN A 60 -4.95 -15.03 8.07
N GLY A 61 -5.46 -15.04 9.29
CA GLY A 61 -4.84 -15.71 10.43
C GLY A 61 -3.65 -14.98 11.05
N PHE A 62 -3.22 -13.83 10.51
CA PHE A 62 -2.19 -12.99 11.12
C PHE A 62 -2.82 -11.88 11.97
N TYR A 63 -2.85 -12.10 13.29
CA TYR A 63 -3.49 -11.23 14.27
C TYR A 63 -2.62 -11.06 15.50
N ASP A 64 -2.87 -10.02 16.29
CA ASP A 64 -2.27 -9.81 17.59
C ASP A 64 -3.34 -9.75 18.68
N LEU A 65 -2.94 -9.99 19.92
CA LEU A 65 -3.84 -10.03 21.07
C LEU A 65 -3.86 -8.69 21.78
N TYR A 66 -5.00 -8.33 22.35
CA TYR A 66 -5.11 -7.22 23.27
C TYR A 66 -6.02 -7.56 24.44
N THR A 67 -5.79 -6.92 25.58
CA THR A 67 -6.61 -7.07 26.77
C THR A 67 -7.77 -6.08 26.72
N TYR A 68 -9.01 -6.54 26.95
CA TYR A 68 -10.13 -5.64 27.13
C TYR A 68 -9.99 -4.83 28.42
N LYS A 69 -10.47 -3.58 28.40
CA LYS A 69 -10.55 -2.72 29.58
C LYS A 69 -12.01 -2.34 29.77
N TYR A 70 -12.61 -2.87 30.82
CA TYR A 70 -13.96 -2.52 31.26
C TYR A 70 -13.86 -1.60 32.47
N GLU A 71 -14.75 -0.61 32.54
CA GLU A 71 -14.90 0.19 33.76
C GLU A 71 -15.47 -0.66 34.90
N GLU A 72 -16.39 -1.57 34.57
CA GLU A 72 -16.94 -2.59 35.46
C GLU A 72 -16.64 -3.98 34.90
N ASN A 73 -15.52 -4.59 35.32
CA ASN A 73 -15.10 -5.90 34.82
C ASN A 73 -15.78 -7.05 35.60
N TYR A 74 -16.21 -8.08 34.89
CA TYR A 74 -16.85 -9.27 35.47
C TYR A 74 -16.24 -10.55 34.89
N LYS A 75 -16.24 -11.65 35.66
CA LYS A 75 -15.50 -12.89 35.31
C LYS A 75 -15.94 -13.52 33.98
N GLN A 76 -17.18 -13.30 33.59
CA GLN A 76 -17.78 -13.85 32.37
C GLN A 76 -17.53 -12.98 31.14
N PHE A 77 -16.90 -11.80 31.28
CA PHE A 77 -16.58 -10.96 30.13
C PHE A 77 -15.32 -11.47 29.41
N PRO A 78 -15.26 -11.32 28.07
CA PRO A 78 -14.04 -11.59 27.32
C PRO A 78 -12.88 -10.76 27.87
N GLN A 79 -11.80 -11.42 28.31
CA GLN A 79 -10.64 -10.70 28.85
C GLN A 79 -9.63 -10.34 27.76
N MET A 80 -9.66 -11.06 26.63
CA MET A 80 -8.77 -10.86 25.50
C MET A 80 -9.55 -10.75 24.20
N GLY A 81 -9.16 -9.79 23.37
CA GLY A 81 -9.60 -9.63 22.00
C GLY A 81 -8.47 -9.92 21.01
N GLN A 82 -8.85 -10.08 19.75
CA GLN A 82 -7.92 -10.26 18.63
C GLN A 82 -8.11 -9.11 17.65
N THR A 83 -7.02 -8.59 17.11
CA THR A 83 -7.07 -7.62 16.01
C THR A 83 -6.17 -8.09 14.87
N ILE A 84 -6.67 -7.95 13.65
CA ILE A 84 -5.85 -8.18 12.45
C ILE A 84 -4.76 -7.11 12.43
N VAL A 85 -3.54 -7.52 12.08
CA VAL A 85 -2.37 -6.63 12.06
C VAL A 85 -2.01 -6.30 10.63
N ASN A 86 -1.74 -5.01 10.37
CA ASN A 86 -1.19 -4.57 9.09
C ASN A 86 0.23 -5.15 8.92
N LEU A 87 0.51 -5.77 7.79
CA LEU A 87 1.85 -6.27 7.50
C LEU A 87 2.80 -5.09 7.17
N PRO A 88 4.13 -5.29 7.25
CA PRO A 88 5.10 -4.42 6.60
C PRO A 88 4.77 -4.20 5.12
N ASP A 89 4.96 -2.98 4.64
CA ASP A 89 4.72 -2.59 3.26
C ASP A 89 5.98 -2.79 2.42
N ALA A 90 5.92 -3.68 1.44
CA ALA A 90 6.98 -3.93 0.47
C ALA A 90 6.61 -3.49 -0.96
N SER A 91 5.57 -2.65 -1.08
CA SER A 91 5.10 -2.15 -2.37
C SER A 91 5.59 -0.75 -2.71
N TYR A 92 6.20 -0.03 -1.75
CA TYR A 92 6.61 1.35 -1.94
C TYR A 92 7.86 1.47 -2.83
N ILE A 93 7.74 2.30 -3.88
CA ILE A 93 8.86 2.70 -4.73
C ILE A 93 8.91 4.22 -4.76
N LYS A 94 9.95 4.79 -4.14
CA LYS A 94 10.27 6.20 -4.23
C LYS A 94 10.80 6.52 -5.62
N ILE A 95 10.14 7.44 -6.31
CA ILE A 95 10.51 7.92 -7.64
C ILE A 95 11.04 9.35 -7.49
N GLU A 96 12.30 9.57 -7.85
CA GLU A 96 12.96 10.87 -7.69
C GLU A 96 13.41 11.40 -9.05
N LEU A 97 13.09 12.67 -9.29
CA LEU A 97 13.57 13.50 -10.40
C LEU A 97 14.49 14.58 -9.83
N ASP A 98 15.11 15.39 -10.70
CA ASP A 98 15.88 16.56 -10.25
C ASP A 98 15.00 17.59 -9.49
N ASP A 99 13.70 17.64 -9.81
CA ASP A 99 12.69 18.47 -9.14
C ASP A 99 12.27 17.99 -7.75
N GLY A 100 12.69 16.77 -7.35
CA GLY A 100 12.28 16.11 -6.12
C GLY A 100 11.47 14.83 -6.34
N VAL A 101 10.73 14.43 -5.30
CA VAL A 101 9.95 13.18 -5.29
C VAL A 101 8.70 13.34 -6.13
N LEU A 102 8.39 12.33 -6.96
CA LEU A 102 7.18 12.30 -7.76
C LEU A 102 6.00 11.75 -6.93
N ASP A 103 5.45 12.61 -6.07
CA ASP A 103 4.25 12.36 -5.26
C ASP A 103 3.38 13.62 -5.15
N MET A 104 2.26 13.55 -4.43
CA MET A 104 1.31 14.67 -4.34
C MET A 104 1.79 15.82 -3.43
N SER A 105 2.90 15.64 -2.70
CA SER A 105 3.48 16.71 -1.87
C SER A 105 4.32 17.69 -2.69
N LEU A 106 4.93 17.22 -3.79
CA LEU A 106 5.83 18.01 -4.62
C LEU A 106 5.36 18.16 -6.08
N ALA A 107 4.42 17.34 -6.55
CA ALA A 107 3.84 17.42 -7.89
C ALA A 107 2.29 17.41 -7.84
N ALA A 108 1.65 18.09 -8.79
CA ALA A 108 0.20 18.11 -8.88
C ALA A 108 -0.31 16.88 -9.64
N LEU A 109 -1.19 16.09 -9.02
CA LEU A 109 -1.91 15.01 -9.69
C LEU A 109 -3.03 15.61 -10.57
N THR A 110 -2.77 15.75 -11.87
CA THR A 110 -3.66 16.45 -12.82
C THR A 110 -4.70 15.55 -13.45
N GLU A 111 -4.37 14.28 -13.69
CA GLU A 111 -5.30 13.29 -14.22
C GLU A 111 -5.14 11.96 -13.48
N LEU A 112 -6.25 11.28 -13.25
CA LEU A 112 -6.25 9.96 -12.65
C LEU A 112 -7.33 9.09 -13.27
N GLU A 113 -6.95 7.92 -13.75
CA GLU A 113 -7.87 6.88 -14.17
C GLU A 113 -7.57 5.60 -13.40
N ARG A 114 -8.61 4.93 -12.93
CA ARG A 114 -8.51 3.64 -12.22
C ARG A 114 -9.56 2.67 -12.71
N SER A 115 -9.19 1.41 -12.83
CA SER A 115 -10.11 0.31 -13.08
C SER A 115 -9.79 -0.91 -12.21
N LEU A 116 -10.83 -1.61 -11.77
CA LEU A 116 -10.76 -2.96 -11.20
C LEU A 116 -11.56 -3.86 -12.14
N ASP A 117 -10.87 -4.82 -12.75
CA ASP A 117 -11.52 -5.89 -13.49
C ASP A 117 -11.82 -7.04 -12.52
N MET A 118 -13.08 -7.20 -12.16
CA MET A 118 -13.54 -8.22 -11.22
C MET A 118 -13.47 -9.63 -11.81
N SER A 119 -13.36 -9.78 -13.13
CA SER A 119 -13.25 -11.09 -13.77
C SER A 119 -11.84 -11.66 -13.68
N SER A 120 -10.83 -10.79 -13.79
CA SER A 120 -9.40 -11.16 -13.70
C SER A 120 -8.78 -10.85 -12.34
N GLY A 121 -9.46 -10.13 -11.46
CA GLY A 121 -8.93 -9.72 -10.15
C GLY A 121 -7.73 -8.76 -10.27
N THR A 122 -7.70 -7.95 -11.33
CA THR A 122 -6.58 -7.07 -11.64
C THR A 122 -7.01 -5.61 -11.54
N THR A 123 -6.19 -4.78 -10.89
CA THR A 123 -6.34 -3.32 -10.94
C THR A 123 -5.42 -2.73 -12.00
N TYR A 124 -5.87 -1.62 -12.57
CA TYR A 124 -5.06 -0.77 -13.42
C TYR A 124 -5.26 0.69 -12.99
N ARG A 125 -4.19 1.46 -13.02
CA ARG A 125 -4.20 2.89 -12.77
C ARG A 125 -3.33 3.62 -13.79
N LYS A 126 -3.75 4.81 -14.19
CA LYS A 126 -2.94 5.79 -14.91
C LYS A 126 -3.05 7.13 -14.18
N ALA A 127 -1.93 7.62 -13.66
CA ALA A 127 -1.82 8.90 -12.99
C ALA A 127 -0.91 9.83 -13.78
N THR A 128 -1.35 11.06 -14.02
CA THR A 128 -0.55 12.12 -14.65
C THR A 128 -0.20 13.15 -13.59
N TYR A 129 1.09 13.42 -13.43
CA TYR A 129 1.64 14.39 -12.52
C TYR A 129 2.28 15.55 -13.29
N LEU A 130 2.06 16.77 -12.79
CA LEU A 130 2.75 17.98 -13.25
C LEU A 130 3.71 18.45 -12.16
N THR A 131 5.01 18.44 -12.43
CA THR A 131 6.04 18.92 -11.48
C THR A 131 6.05 20.45 -11.40
N LYS A 132 6.73 20.99 -10.39
CA LYS A 132 6.92 22.45 -10.23
C LYS A 132 7.65 23.09 -11.41
N SER A 133 8.57 22.37 -12.05
CA SER A 133 9.27 22.85 -13.26
C SER A 133 8.49 22.61 -14.55
N GLY A 134 7.24 22.15 -14.48
CA GLY A 134 6.36 21.96 -15.63
C GLY A 134 6.58 20.65 -16.39
N TYR A 135 7.25 19.66 -15.79
CA TYR A 135 7.39 18.35 -16.40
C TYR A 135 6.13 17.52 -16.20
N GLU A 136 5.66 16.88 -17.27
CA GLU A 136 4.51 15.99 -17.22
C GLU A 136 4.99 14.53 -17.18
N MET A 137 4.68 13.86 -16.08
CA MET A 137 5.06 12.48 -15.79
C MET A 137 3.81 11.63 -15.69
N VAL A 138 3.82 10.47 -16.34
CA VAL A 138 2.70 9.53 -16.33
C VAL A 138 3.17 8.22 -15.70
N ILE A 139 2.44 7.78 -14.67
CA ILE A 139 2.62 6.49 -14.01
C ILE A 139 1.45 5.59 -14.41
N GLU A 140 1.76 4.49 -15.09
CA GLU A 140 0.84 3.39 -15.37
C GLU A 140 1.18 2.22 -14.44
N GLU A 141 0.20 1.74 -13.69
CA GLU A 141 0.35 0.69 -12.69
C GLU A 141 -0.69 -0.40 -12.94
N SER A 142 -0.30 -1.67 -12.84
CA SER A 142 -1.23 -2.79 -12.78
C SER A 142 -0.87 -3.71 -11.62
N LYS A 143 -1.85 -4.12 -10.82
CA LYS A 143 -1.61 -5.02 -9.67
C LYS A 143 -2.55 -6.22 -9.72
N ILE A 144 -2.04 -7.35 -9.23
CA ILE A 144 -2.81 -8.57 -8.98
C ILE A 144 -2.32 -9.23 -7.69
N VAL A 145 -3.24 -9.86 -6.97
CA VAL A 145 -2.92 -10.83 -5.91
C VAL A 145 -3.28 -12.21 -6.45
N PRO A 146 -2.32 -12.97 -7.01
CA PRO A 146 -2.63 -14.19 -7.74
C PRO A 146 -3.34 -15.22 -6.84
N TYR A 147 -4.26 -15.98 -7.42
CA TYR A 147 -4.91 -17.07 -6.69
C TYR A 147 -3.87 -18.13 -6.30
N HIS A 148 -4.00 -18.69 -5.08
CA HIS A 148 -3.07 -19.65 -4.46
C HIS A 148 -1.65 -19.17 -4.10
N GLU A 149 -1.26 -17.94 -4.44
CA GLU A 149 0.06 -17.40 -4.10
C GLU A 149 0.02 -16.47 -2.88
N ARG A 150 1.14 -16.31 -2.18
CA ARG A 150 1.29 -15.36 -1.05
C ARG A 150 2.11 -14.14 -1.48
N MET A 151 1.77 -13.57 -2.62
CA MET A 151 2.48 -12.44 -3.20
C MET A 151 1.54 -11.42 -3.84
N ILE A 152 2.05 -10.20 -4.00
CA ILE A 152 1.43 -9.14 -4.78
C ILE A 152 2.35 -8.91 -5.97
N VAL A 153 1.80 -8.89 -7.18
CA VAL A 153 2.56 -8.60 -8.40
C VAL A 153 2.16 -7.22 -8.88
N THR A 154 3.15 -6.33 -9.04
CA THR A 154 2.96 -4.98 -9.55
C THR A 154 3.75 -4.81 -10.85
N LYS A 155 3.07 -4.37 -11.91
CA LYS A 155 3.72 -3.88 -13.13
C LYS A 155 3.64 -2.37 -13.13
N LEU A 156 4.80 -1.71 -13.17
CA LEU A 156 4.91 -0.26 -13.18
C LEU A 156 5.55 0.21 -14.49
N LYS A 157 4.99 1.24 -15.09
CA LYS A 157 5.55 1.91 -16.27
C LYS A 157 5.48 3.41 -16.05
N ILE A 158 6.63 4.07 -16.23
CA ILE A 158 6.77 5.50 -16.03
C ILE A 158 7.21 6.10 -17.35
N THR A 159 6.48 7.11 -17.81
CA THR A 159 6.78 7.82 -19.05
C THR A 159 6.77 9.31 -18.79
N SER A 160 7.71 10.05 -19.36
CA SER A 160 7.64 11.50 -19.39
C SER A 160 7.23 11.99 -20.77
N LYS A 161 6.48 13.10 -20.83
CA LYS A 161 6.23 13.81 -22.09
C LYS A 161 7.35 14.80 -22.45
N ASN A 162 8.05 15.37 -21.46
CA ASN A 162 8.97 16.49 -21.67
C ASN A 162 10.18 16.54 -20.71
N TYR A 163 10.35 15.58 -19.81
CA TYR A 163 11.54 15.45 -18.96
C TYR A 163 12.62 14.60 -19.64
N GLN A 164 13.87 15.05 -19.57
CA GLN A 164 15.05 14.38 -20.17
C GLN A 164 16.16 14.05 -19.17
N GLY A 165 15.93 14.30 -17.87
CA GLY A 165 16.92 14.03 -16.83
C GLY A 165 16.92 12.58 -16.34
N LYS A 166 17.68 12.33 -15.28
CA LYS A 166 17.79 11.00 -14.67
C LYS A 166 16.62 10.76 -13.72
N ILE A 167 16.02 9.57 -13.78
CA ILE A 167 15.03 9.13 -12.81
C ILE A 167 15.67 8.12 -11.87
N LYS A 168 15.61 8.37 -10.57
CA LYS A 168 16.10 7.44 -9.54
C LYS A 168 14.93 6.69 -8.92
N PHE A 169 15.10 5.38 -8.78
CA PHE A 169 14.16 4.47 -8.15
C PHE A 169 14.79 3.88 -6.89
N SER A 170 14.12 4.07 -5.75
CA SER A 170 14.48 3.42 -4.49
C SER A 170 13.28 2.67 -3.96
N SER A 171 13.41 1.36 -3.76
CA SER A 171 12.30 0.54 -3.27
C SER A 171 12.49 0.23 -1.79
N TYR A 172 11.40 0.27 -1.01
CA TYR A 172 11.46 0.15 0.45
C TYR A 172 10.58 -0.98 0.99
N VAL A 173 11.10 -1.73 1.97
CA VAL A 173 10.28 -2.53 2.89
C VAL A 173 10.15 -1.72 4.17
N ARG A 174 8.94 -1.37 4.56
CA ARG A 174 8.67 -0.45 5.67
C ARG A 174 7.80 -1.10 6.72
N MET A 175 8.10 -0.89 8.00
CA MET A 175 7.16 -1.21 9.08
C MET A 175 5.88 -0.39 8.93
N PRO A 176 4.71 -0.95 9.28
CA PRO A 176 3.47 -0.21 9.23
C PRO A 176 3.50 0.93 10.25
N LEU A 177 3.03 2.12 9.85
CA LEU A 177 2.90 3.24 10.77
C LEU A 177 1.94 2.89 11.91
N SER A 178 2.31 3.21 13.15
CA SER A 178 1.39 3.08 14.28
C SER A 178 0.49 4.30 14.33
N LYS A 179 -0.81 4.16 14.02
CA LYS A 179 -1.76 5.25 14.27
C LYS A 179 -1.87 5.48 15.76
N LYS A 180 -1.81 6.74 16.20
CA LYS A 180 -2.23 7.12 17.55
C LYS A 180 -3.76 7.03 17.60
N ALA A 181 -4.29 6.32 18.59
CA ALA A 181 -5.72 6.19 18.79
C ALA A 181 -6.26 7.57 19.18
N HIS A 182 -7.46 7.89 18.70
CA HIS A 182 -8.13 9.10 19.15
C HIS A 182 -8.37 8.97 20.67
N PRO A 183 -7.86 9.89 21.51
CA PRO A 183 -7.89 9.73 22.97
C PRO A 183 -9.29 9.54 23.57
N LEU A 184 -10.31 10.02 22.85
CA LEU A 184 -11.72 10.02 23.28
C LEU A 184 -12.59 8.96 22.60
N ASP A 185 -12.02 8.07 21.77
CA ASP A 185 -12.82 6.96 21.20
C ASP A 185 -12.68 5.72 22.09
N PRO A 186 -13.69 5.39 22.92
CA PRO A 186 -13.64 4.24 23.83
C PRO A 186 -13.62 2.89 23.09
N ARG A 187 -13.89 2.89 21.77
CA ARG A 187 -13.86 1.68 20.93
C ARG A 187 -12.46 1.37 20.41
N LEU A 188 -11.55 2.34 20.44
CA LEU A 188 -10.17 2.13 20.03
C LEU A 188 -9.37 1.64 21.24
N PRO A 189 -8.91 0.37 21.27
CA PRO A 189 -7.91 -0.01 22.25
C PRO A 189 -6.73 0.95 22.09
N HIS A 190 -6.23 1.51 23.21
CA HIS A 190 -5.09 2.44 23.23
C HIS A 190 -4.10 2.07 22.14
N ALA A 191 -3.78 2.96 21.20
CA ALA A 191 -2.93 2.61 20.07
C ALA A 191 -1.69 1.84 20.51
N ARG A 192 -1.62 0.56 20.12
CA ARG A 192 -0.52 -0.32 20.49
C ARG A 192 0.33 -0.61 19.27
N LYS A 193 1.62 -0.77 19.52
CA LYS A 193 2.53 -1.35 18.53
C LYS A 193 2.26 -2.84 18.48
N HIS A 194 1.65 -3.31 17.39
CA HIS A 194 1.29 -4.72 17.20
C HIS A 194 2.45 -5.57 16.67
N LEU A 195 3.50 -4.93 16.14
CA LEU A 195 4.67 -5.61 15.58
C LEU A 195 5.96 -5.10 16.22
N SER A 196 6.82 -6.01 16.65
CA SER A 196 8.23 -5.74 16.91
C SER A 196 9.05 -6.09 15.68
N LEU A 197 10.05 -5.25 15.38
CA LEU A 197 11.04 -5.57 14.37
C LEU A 197 11.95 -6.68 14.90
N ASP A 198 12.25 -7.65 14.05
CA ASP A 198 13.16 -8.74 14.36
C ASP A 198 14.42 -8.66 13.49
N GLU A 199 14.25 -8.53 12.16
CA GLU A 199 15.37 -8.53 11.22
C GLU A 199 15.07 -7.64 10.01
N ILE A 200 16.08 -6.93 9.50
CA ILE A 200 16.04 -6.27 8.20
C ILE A 200 17.22 -6.73 7.36
N HIS A 201 17.02 -6.83 6.06
CA HIS A 201 18.07 -7.16 5.13
C HIS A 201 17.83 -6.49 3.78
N ALA A 202 18.86 -5.81 3.27
CA ALA A 202 18.89 -5.27 1.93
C ALA A 202 20.07 -5.89 1.16
N HIS A 203 19.77 -6.51 0.04
CA HIS A 203 20.73 -7.10 -0.89
C HIS A 203 20.64 -6.39 -2.24
N GLN A 204 21.52 -6.73 -3.17
CA GLN A 204 21.55 -6.14 -4.52
C GLN A 204 20.27 -6.37 -5.33
N ASN A 205 19.49 -7.42 -5.07
CA ASN A 205 18.33 -7.83 -5.91
C ASN A 205 17.02 -8.02 -5.13
N TYR A 206 17.07 -7.91 -3.81
CA TYR A 206 15.91 -8.08 -2.94
C TYR A 206 16.15 -7.38 -1.61
N ALA A 207 15.07 -7.10 -0.91
CA ALA A 207 15.10 -6.71 0.49
C ALA A 207 13.94 -7.36 1.23
N TYR A 208 14.17 -7.65 2.51
CA TYR A 208 13.15 -8.21 3.39
C TYR A 208 13.17 -7.59 4.77
N LEU A 209 12.02 -7.70 5.43
CA LEU A 209 11.84 -7.38 6.83
C LEU A 209 11.12 -8.55 7.51
N THR A 210 11.65 -8.96 8.66
CA THR A 210 11.03 -9.93 9.56
C THR A 210 10.47 -9.20 10.76
N ALA A 211 9.22 -9.48 11.11
CA ALA A 211 8.53 -8.90 12.25
C ALA A 211 7.79 -9.98 13.04
N MET A 212 7.60 -9.74 14.34
CA MET A 212 6.84 -10.61 15.23
C MET A 212 5.72 -9.82 15.90
N THR A 213 4.56 -10.43 16.07
CA THR A 213 3.46 -9.84 16.85
C THR A 213 3.82 -9.74 18.32
N SER A 214 3.41 -8.65 18.96
CA SER A 214 3.76 -8.38 20.36
C SER A 214 3.24 -9.42 21.36
N TYR A 215 2.06 -10.03 21.13
CA TYR A 215 1.42 -10.92 22.11
C TYR A 215 1.03 -12.29 21.57
N SER A 216 0.64 -12.42 20.29
CA SER A 216 0.30 -13.73 19.71
C SER A 216 1.51 -14.57 19.30
N SER A 217 2.73 -14.02 19.37
CA SER A 217 4.00 -14.67 18.99
C SER A 217 4.04 -15.19 17.54
N LEU A 218 3.19 -14.66 16.65
CA LEU A 218 3.24 -14.94 15.21
C LEU A 218 4.41 -14.18 14.58
N ARG A 219 5.19 -14.87 13.75
CA ARG A 219 6.32 -14.28 13.01
C ARG A 219 6.01 -14.27 11.52
N MET A 220 6.36 -13.18 10.85
CA MET A 220 6.28 -13.06 9.40
C MET A 220 7.57 -12.53 8.81
N ARG A 221 7.80 -12.80 7.52
CA ARG A 221 8.79 -12.11 6.71
C ARG A 221 8.12 -11.58 5.45
N VAL A 222 8.29 -10.30 5.17
CA VAL A 222 7.85 -9.64 3.95
C VAL A 222 9.08 -9.33 3.11
N MET A 223 9.04 -9.68 1.83
CA MET A 223 10.15 -9.52 0.89
C MET A 223 9.65 -8.84 -0.38
N MET A 224 10.52 -8.09 -1.03
CA MET A 224 10.35 -7.61 -2.40
C MET A 224 11.54 -7.98 -3.28
N THR A 225 11.29 -8.06 -4.57
CA THR A 225 12.28 -8.18 -5.64
C THR A 225 11.71 -7.57 -6.93
N HIS A 226 12.56 -7.30 -7.92
CA HIS A 226 12.19 -6.63 -9.16
C HIS A 226 12.87 -7.32 -10.34
N ASP A 227 12.32 -7.14 -11.54
CA ASP A 227 12.90 -7.59 -12.81
C ASP A 227 14.10 -6.73 -13.27
N ILE A 228 14.27 -5.57 -12.65
CA ILE A 228 15.43 -4.68 -12.78
C ILE A 228 16.04 -4.43 -11.40
N THR A 229 17.36 -4.19 -11.35
CA THR A 229 18.03 -3.83 -10.08
C THR A 229 17.68 -2.40 -9.67
N LEU A 230 17.17 -2.24 -8.44
CA LEU A 230 16.83 -0.94 -7.82
C LEU A 230 17.70 -0.65 -6.58
N ASP A 231 17.62 0.57 -6.04
CA ASP A 231 18.18 0.91 -4.71
C ASP A 231 17.25 0.35 -3.62
N TYR A 232 17.56 -0.83 -3.09
CA TYR A 232 16.76 -1.53 -2.08
C TYR A 232 17.05 -1.01 -0.66
N ARG A 233 15.98 -0.69 0.08
CA ARG A 233 16.06 -0.09 1.41
C ARG A 233 15.06 -0.74 2.37
N CYS A 234 15.36 -0.65 3.67
CA CYS A 234 14.48 -1.07 4.75
C CYS A 234 14.27 0.09 5.72
N GLU A 235 13.04 0.26 6.19
CA GLU A 235 12.66 1.29 7.17
C GLU A 235 11.84 0.64 8.29
N ALA A 236 12.18 0.96 9.54
CA ALA A 236 11.65 0.32 10.74
C ALA A 236 10.76 1.22 11.58
#